data_AF-A0A7C2BEV6-F1
#
_entry.id   AF-A0A7C2BEV6-F1
#
_cell.length_a   1.000
_cell.length_b   1.000
_cell.length_c   1.000
_cell.angle_alpha   90.00
_cell.angle_beta   90.00
_cell.angle_gamma   90.00
#
_symmetry.space_group_name_H-M   'P 1'
#
loop_
_entity.id
_entity.type
_entity.pdbx_description
1 polymer ?
#
loop_
_entity_poly.entity_id
_entity_poly.type
_entity_poly.pdbx_seq_one_letter_code
_entity_poly.pdbx_strand_id
1 'polypeptide(L)'
;MAVRPVPEEPPAIQSERALDPTATWELLERVSSLVEKLRQRRFVGEDPVVEVPSATKRRVSRATLIEEAIVAALAAERLGALLDLNGTLVSVAEDVAAEELATAYRALATWDLRAAESALARALRVTRFPKHQQRIALGWALHRLVSDLLRLVPGESKEKSLPAERLVAELLPTLDQLPHEERAFYHGEVRRLAAAWREAATDDRSWCVWALFRARVALLRGEGHETTLAWLLRLARRAGLATTGDDPNGLATLLRQAEAVFQLLATPPADESAQRELHERATEASPRDLFRALVAVLTAQWGEDALAATQRFALALWVPEASSTTRGDV
;
A
#
# COMPACT_ATOMS: atom_id res chain seq x y z
N MET A 1 -26.23 65.40 1.45
CA MET A 1 -26.43 63.95 1.67
C MET A 1 -26.50 63.29 0.30
N ALA A 2 -25.45 62.57 -0.10
CA ALA A 2 -25.42 61.85 -1.38
C ALA A 2 -25.66 60.35 -1.10
N VAL A 3 -26.77 59.83 -1.59
CA VAL A 3 -27.12 58.41 -1.50
C VAL A 3 -26.37 57.68 -2.61
N ARG A 4 -25.47 56.76 -2.24
CA ARG A 4 -24.81 55.87 -3.22
C ARG A 4 -25.85 54.89 -3.78
N PRO A 5 -25.87 54.62 -5.09
CA PRO A 5 -26.70 53.56 -5.64
C PRO A 5 -26.18 52.19 -5.15
N VAL A 6 -27.11 51.37 -4.68
CA VAL A 6 -26.87 49.96 -4.33
C VAL A 6 -26.59 49.21 -5.63
N PRO A 7 -25.53 48.39 -5.73
CA PRO A 7 -25.32 47.55 -6.91
C PRO A 7 -26.46 46.53 -7.00
N GLU A 8 -27.08 46.39 -8.18
CA GLU A 8 -28.04 45.33 -8.45
C GLU A 8 -27.36 43.98 -8.18
N GLU A 9 -27.98 43.16 -7.30
CA GLU A 9 -27.57 41.78 -7.12
C GLU A 9 -27.66 41.05 -8.46
N PRO A 10 -26.60 40.33 -8.89
CA PRO A 10 -26.71 39.52 -10.09
C PRO A 10 -27.84 38.51 -9.91
N PRO A 11 -28.66 38.24 -10.94
CA PRO A 11 -29.79 37.34 -10.81
C PRO A 11 -29.29 35.98 -10.32
N ALA A 12 -29.95 35.46 -9.28
CA ALA A 12 -29.70 34.13 -8.76
C ALA A 12 -29.76 33.13 -9.93
N ILE A 13 -28.65 32.44 -10.18
CA ILE A 13 -28.58 31.32 -11.12
C ILE A 13 -29.41 30.19 -10.50
N GLN A 14 -30.72 30.22 -10.70
CA GLN A 14 -31.59 29.09 -10.43
C GLN A 14 -31.53 28.17 -11.64
N SER A 15 -30.64 27.20 -11.60
CA SER A 15 -30.80 25.97 -12.37
C SER A 15 -30.92 24.80 -11.41
N GLU A 16 -32.11 24.62 -10.81
CA GLU A 16 -32.50 23.31 -10.28
C GLU A 16 -32.73 22.38 -11.48
N ARG A 17 -31.64 21.89 -12.09
CA ARG A 17 -31.74 20.76 -13.01
C ARG A 17 -32.09 19.54 -12.17
N ALA A 18 -33.37 19.17 -12.16
CA ALA A 18 -33.83 17.93 -11.56
C ALA A 18 -33.18 16.74 -12.28
N LEU A 19 -32.69 15.77 -11.51
CA LEU A 19 -32.26 14.48 -12.02
C LEU A 19 -33.48 13.78 -12.61
N ASP A 20 -33.42 13.40 -13.89
CA ASP A 20 -34.42 12.54 -14.53
C ASP A 20 -33.98 11.07 -14.40
N PRO A 21 -34.64 10.26 -13.55
CA PRO A 21 -34.28 8.86 -13.36
C PRO A 21 -34.48 8.02 -14.63
N THR A 22 -35.48 8.35 -15.45
CA THR A 22 -35.81 7.60 -16.67
C THR A 22 -34.71 7.79 -17.70
N ALA A 23 -34.35 9.04 -17.99
CA ALA A 23 -33.25 9.35 -18.91
C ALA A 23 -31.92 8.77 -18.43
N THR A 24 -31.69 8.73 -17.11
CA THR A 24 -30.51 8.08 -16.52
C THR A 24 -30.49 6.58 -16.81
N TRP A 25 -31.61 5.88 -16.57
CA TRP A 25 -31.70 4.44 -16.84
C TRP A 25 -31.56 4.10 -18.31
N GLU A 26 -32.20 4.85 -19.22
CA GLU A 26 -32.06 4.66 -20.66
C GLU A 26 -30.60 4.80 -21.13
N LEU A 27 -29.89 5.80 -20.58
CA LEU A 27 -28.46 5.98 -20.86
C LEU A 27 -27.63 4.80 -20.32
N LEU A 28 -27.91 4.33 -19.10
CA LEU A 28 -27.22 3.17 -18.51
C LEU A 28 -27.50 1.87 -19.26
N GLU A 29 -28.69 1.67 -19.81
CA GLU A 29 -29.01 0.53 -20.68
C GLU A 29 -28.23 0.58 -21.99
N ARG A 30 -28.10 1.75 -22.61
CA ARG A 30 -27.26 1.94 -23.81
C ARG A 30 -25.79 1.63 -23.50
N VAL A 31 -25.26 2.12 -22.38
CA VAL A 31 -23.91 1.81 -21.92
C VAL A 31 -23.75 0.30 -21.69
N SER A 32 -24.68 -0.35 -20.99
CA SER A 32 -24.62 -1.79 -20.69
C SER A 32 -24.68 -2.63 -21.96
N SER A 33 -25.52 -2.25 -22.92
CA SER A 33 -25.62 -2.91 -24.23
C SER A 33 -24.32 -2.79 -25.03
N LEU A 34 -23.66 -1.63 -25.01
CA LEU A 34 -22.37 -1.44 -25.65
C LEU A 34 -21.28 -2.25 -24.94
N VAL A 35 -21.29 -2.26 -23.61
CA VAL A 35 -20.34 -3.04 -22.80
C VAL A 35 -20.43 -4.53 -23.12
N GLU A 36 -21.63 -5.11 -23.18
CA GLU A 36 -21.80 -6.53 -23.50
C GLU A 36 -21.32 -6.88 -24.91
N LYS A 37 -21.58 -6.04 -25.91
CA LYS A 37 -21.05 -6.22 -27.28
C LYS A 37 -19.51 -6.26 -27.29
N LEU A 38 -18.87 -5.36 -26.55
CA LEU A 38 -17.42 -5.30 -26.46
C LEU A 38 -16.84 -6.46 -25.63
N ARG A 39 -17.55 -6.93 -24.59
CA ARG A 39 -17.17 -8.16 -23.85
C ARG A 39 -17.17 -9.39 -24.75
N GLN A 40 -18.16 -9.54 -25.63
CA GLN A 40 -18.21 -10.64 -26.59
C GLN A 40 -17.03 -10.60 -27.56
N ARG A 41 -16.65 -9.41 -28.04
CA ARG A 41 -15.44 -9.23 -28.86
C ARG A 41 -14.17 -9.62 -28.09
N ARG A 42 -14.08 -9.22 -26.83
CA ARG A 42 -12.95 -9.59 -25.96
C ARG A 42 -12.89 -11.10 -25.70
N PHE A 43 -14.04 -11.75 -25.57
CA PHE A 43 -14.14 -13.20 -25.38
C PHE A 43 -13.58 -13.98 -26.57
N VAL A 44 -13.70 -13.45 -27.80
CA VAL A 44 -13.10 -14.06 -29.00
C VAL A 44 -11.63 -13.64 -29.24
N GLY A 45 -11.02 -12.94 -28.29
CA GLY A 45 -9.60 -12.58 -28.30
C GLY A 45 -9.26 -11.20 -28.88
N GLU A 46 -10.26 -10.36 -29.20
CA GLU A 46 -10.01 -8.98 -29.61
C GLU A 46 -9.68 -8.07 -28.40
N ASP A 47 -8.94 -6.99 -28.63
CA ASP A 47 -8.81 -5.88 -27.67
C ASP A 47 -9.60 -4.66 -28.19
N PRO A 48 -10.89 -4.54 -27.82
CA PRO A 48 -11.78 -3.61 -28.50
C PRO A 48 -11.53 -2.17 -28.06
N VAL A 49 -11.24 -1.31 -29.04
CA VAL A 49 -11.21 0.15 -28.89
C VAL A 49 -12.63 0.70 -29.08
N VAL A 50 -13.03 1.64 -28.22
CA VAL A 50 -14.34 2.30 -28.28
C VAL A 50 -14.20 3.58 -29.09
N GLU A 51 -14.80 3.64 -30.26
CA GLU A 51 -14.77 4.84 -31.10
C GLU A 51 -15.78 5.89 -30.62
N VAL A 52 -15.33 7.13 -30.49
CA VAL A 52 -16.25 8.26 -30.32
C VAL A 52 -16.80 8.69 -31.67
N PRO A 53 -18.12 8.74 -31.84
CA PRO A 53 -18.71 9.14 -33.10
C PRO A 53 -18.38 10.59 -33.45
N SER A 54 -18.04 10.79 -34.72
CA SER A 54 -17.58 12.07 -35.25
C SER A 54 -18.64 12.68 -36.18
N ALA A 55 -18.87 13.99 -36.03
CA ALA A 55 -19.78 14.77 -36.89
C ALA A 55 -19.40 14.70 -38.38
N THR A 56 -18.11 14.48 -38.68
CA THR A 56 -17.61 14.35 -40.05
C THR A 56 -17.99 13.02 -40.69
N LYS A 57 -18.20 11.97 -39.88
CA LYS A 57 -18.54 10.61 -40.34
C LYS A 57 -20.06 10.35 -40.36
N ARG A 58 -20.86 11.10 -39.59
CA ARG A 58 -22.31 10.90 -39.49
C ARG A 58 -23.07 12.23 -39.46
N ARG A 59 -24.09 12.36 -40.33
CA ARG A 59 -25.04 13.48 -40.33
C ARG A 59 -26.08 13.30 -39.22
N VAL A 60 -25.71 13.62 -37.99
CA VAL A 60 -26.61 13.58 -36.80
C VAL A 60 -26.59 14.91 -36.07
N SER A 61 -27.59 15.15 -35.23
CA SER A 61 -27.64 16.35 -34.40
C SER A 61 -26.46 16.40 -33.41
N ARG A 62 -26.04 17.61 -33.03
CA ARG A 62 -24.98 17.81 -32.03
C ARG A 62 -25.33 17.18 -30.67
N ALA A 63 -26.59 17.23 -30.26
CA ALA A 63 -27.06 16.64 -29.01
C ALA A 63 -26.87 15.11 -29.01
N THR A 64 -27.25 14.45 -30.11
CA THR A 64 -27.08 13.00 -30.28
C THR A 64 -25.60 12.59 -30.25
N LEU A 65 -24.72 13.38 -30.89
CA LEU A 65 -23.27 13.11 -30.86
C LEU A 65 -22.69 13.21 -29.45
N ILE A 66 -23.15 14.18 -28.64
CA ILE A 66 -22.72 14.32 -27.25
C ILE A 66 -23.17 13.11 -26.42
N GLU A 67 -24.43 12.69 -26.55
CA GLU A 67 -24.92 11.49 -25.85
C GLU A 67 -24.14 10.23 -26.23
N GLU A 68 -23.90 10.01 -27.52
CA GLU A 68 -23.13 8.85 -27.97
C GLU A 68 -21.68 8.91 -27.48
N ALA A 69 -21.07 10.10 -27.43
CA ALA A 69 -19.74 10.28 -26.85
C ALA A 69 -19.71 9.98 -25.34
N ILE A 70 -20.74 10.38 -24.60
CA ILE A 70 -20.90 10.05 -23.17
C ILE A 70 -21.03 8.54 -23.00
N VAL A 71 -21.87 7.88 -23.81
CA VAL A 71 -22.04 6.42 -23.78
C VAL A 71 -20.71 5.72 -24.09
N ALA A 72 -19.97 6.18 -25.10
CA ALA A 72 -18.66 5.64 -25.46
C ALA A 72 -17.63 5.80 -24.34
N ALA A 73 -17.54 6.98 -23.72
CA ALA A 73 -16.63 7.24 -22.61
C ALA A 73 -16.94 6.36 -21.39
N LEU A 74 -18.22 6.28 -20.98
CA LEU A 74 -18.65 5.44 -19.84
C LEU A 74 -18.47 3.94 -20.12
N ALA A 75 -18.70 3.50 -21.36
CA ALA A 75 -18.45 2.11 -21.74
C ALA A 75 -16.95 1.78 -21.73
N ALA A 76 -16.11 2.68 -22.25
CA ALA A 76 -14.66 2.54 -22.24
C ALA A 76 -14.13 2.46 -20.80
N GLU A 77 -14.60 3.34 -19.91
CA GLU A 77 -14.25 3.33 -18.48
C GLU A 77 -14.63 1.99 -17.81
N ARG A 78 -15.90 1.55 -17.96
CA ARG A 78 -16.39 0.29 -17.35
C ARG A 78 -15.67 -0.96 -17.83
N LEU A 79 -15.13 -0.94 -19.04
CA LEU A 79 -14.36 -2.04 -19.63
C LEU A 79 -12.85 -1.92 -19.40
N GLY A 80 -12.38 -0.75 -18.95
CA GLY A 80 -10.98 -0.36 -19.05
C GLY A 80 -10.46 -0.42 -20.49
N ALA A 81 -11.28 -0.08 -21.48
CA ALA A 81 -10.90 -0.08 -22.89
C ALA A 81 -10.32 1.28 -23.30
N LEU A 82 -9.54 1.30 -24.38
CA LEU A 82 -9.10 2.56 -24.99
C LEU A 82 -10.28 3.24 -25.71
N LEU A 83 -10.35 4.56 -25.61
CA LEU A 83 -11.29 5.42 -26.30
C LEU A 83 -10.57 6.06 -27.51
N ASP A 84 -11.08 5.86 -28.71
CA ASP A 84 -10.57 6.55 -29.91
C ASP A 84 -11.31 7.88 -30.11
N LEU A 85 -10.58 8.97 -29.88
CA LEU A 85 -10.99 10.35 -30.13
C LEU A 85 -10.35 10.83 -31.44
N ASN A 86 -11.04 10.60 -32.57
CA ASN A 86 -10.62 11.05 -33.91
C ASN A 86 -9.19 10.62 -34.30
N GLY A 87 -8.83 9.36 -34.04
CA GLY A 87 -7.51 8.79 -34.31
C GLY A 87 -6.54 8.88 -33.15
N THR A 88 -6.95 9.47 -32.01
CA THR A 88 -6.14 9.54 -30.79
C THR A 88 -6.68 8.55 -29.77
N LEU A 89 -5.86 7.57 -29.38
CA LEU A 89 -6.21 6.61 -28.34
C LEU A 89 -6.00 7.23 -26.95
N VAL A 90 -7.06 7.22 -26.14
CA VAL A 90 -7.07 7.75 -24.78
C VAL A 90 -7.51 6.66 -23.81
N SER A 91 -6.80 6.52 -22.69
CA SER A 91 -7.21 5.67 -21.57
C SER A 91 -7.96 6.53 -20.56
N VAL A 92 -9.27 6.30 -20.41
CA VAL A 92 -10.14 7.13 -19.55
C VAL A 92 -9.88 6.90 -18.06
N ALA A 93 -9.36 5.72 -17.69
CA ALA A 93 -9.17 5.30 -16.30
C ALA A 93 -7.70 5.30 -15.86
N GLU A 94 -6.83 5.98 -16.59
CA GLU A 94 -5.39 5.98 -16.31
C GLU A 94 -5.02 6.84 -15.09
N ASP A 95 -5.81 7.86 -14.80
CA ASP A 95 -5.76 8.64 -13.57
C ASP A 95 -6.06 7.75 -12.35
N VAL A 96 -7.11 6.93 -12.42
CA VAL A 96 -7.46 5.94 -11.40
C VAL A 96 -6.31 4.94 -11.23
N ALA A 97 -5.69 4.48 -12.33
CA ALA A 97 -4.53 3.61 -12.26
C ALA A 97 -3.35 4.27 -11.51
N ALA A 98 -3.11 5.57 -11.74
CA ALA A 98 -2.07 6.33 -11.06
C ALA A 98 -2.36 6.51 -9.56
N GLU A 99 -3.61 6.78 -9.19
CA GLU A 99 -4.03 6.89 -7.78
C GLU A 99 -3.90 5.56 -7.03
N GLU A 100 -4.31 4.45 -7.65
CA GLU A 100 -4.17 3.12 -7.09
C GLU A 100 -2.70 2.71 -6.97
N LEU A 101 -1.86 3.07 -7.95
CA LEU A 101 -0.41 2.92 -7.84
C LEU A 101 0.16 3.71 -6.66
N ALA A 102 -0.19 4.99 -6.50
CA ALA A 102 0.27 5.78 -5.35
C ALA A 102 -0.18 5.15 -4.02
N THR A 103 -1.40 4.62 -3.98
CA THR A 103 -1.94 3.91 -2.81
C THR A 103 -1.18 2.62 -2.53
N ALA A 104 -0.87 1.83 -3.56
CA ALA A 104 -0.07 0.62 -3.44
C ALA A 104 1.33 0.92 -2.87
N TYR A 105 2.03 1.92 -3.41
CA TYR A 105 3.37 2.27 -2.98
C TYR A 105 3.37 2.81 -1.54
N ARG A 106 2.40 3.65 -1.16
CA ARG A 106 2.22 4.06 0.24
C ARG A 106 1.98 2.87 1.17
N ALA A 107 1.13 1.92 0.76
CA ALA A 107 0.90 0.71 1.52
C ALA A 107 2.15 -0.17 1.64
N LEU A 108 2.99 -0.25 0.60
CA LEU A 108 4.29 -0.93 0.68
C LEU A 108 5.25 -0.21 1.63
N ALA A 109 5.26 1.12 1.67
CA ALA A 109 6.07 1.91 2.61
C ALA A 109 5.63 1.79 4.07
N THR A 110 4.33 1.56 4.31
CA THR A 110 3.77 1.25 5.63
C THR A 110 3.64 -0.25 5.93
N TRP A 111 4.06 -1.08 4.98
CA TRP A 111 4.22 -2.53 5.11
C TRP A 111 2.89 -3.28 5.21
N ASP A 112 1.82 -2.67 4.73
CA ASP A 112 0.52 -3.30 4.53
C ASP A 112 0.49 -4.02 3.18
N LEU A 113 1.01 -5.25 3.18
CA LEU A 113 1.05 -6.09 1.98
C LEU A 113 -0.34 -6.36 1.40
N ARG A 114 -1.38 -6.47 2.23
CA ARG A 114 -2.73 -6.76 1.76
C ARG A 114 -3.32 -5.54 1.04
N ALA A 115 -3.17 -4.36 1.60
CA ALA A 115 -3.60 -3.13 0.94
C ALA A 115 -2.80 -2.87 -0.34
N ALA A 116 -1.48 -3.14 -0.33
CA ALA A 116 -0.63 -3.02 -1.50
C ALA A 116 -1.05 -3.97 -2.63
N GLU A 117 -1.22 -5.26 -2.34
CA GLU A 117 -1.71 -6.26 -3.30
C GLU A 117 -3.06 -5.87 -3.88
N SER A 118 -4.00 -5.45 -3.02
CA SER A 118 -5.33 -5.02 -3.45
C SER A 118 -5.27 -3.82 -4.40
N ALA A 119 -4.46 -2.81 -4.08
CA ALA A 119 -4.29 -1.62 -4.90
C ALA A 119 -3.54 -1.91 -6.22
N LEU A 120 -2.48 -2.73 -6.20
CA LEU A 120 -1.77 -3.17 -7.41
C LEU A 120 -2.69 -3.95 -8.35
N ALA A 121 -3.54 -4.83 -7.81
CA ALA A 121 -4.53 -5.56 -8.59
C ALA A 121 -5.59 -4.61 -9.18
N ARG A 122 -6.03 -3.58 -8.44
CA ARG A 122 -6.95 -2.56 -8.97
C ARG A 122 -6.31 -1.76 -10.12
N ALA A 123 -5.09 -1.27 -9.94
CA ALA A 123 -4.34 -0.55 -10.97
C ALA A 123 -4.14 -1.40 -12.23
N LEU A 124 -3.82 -2.70 -12.07
CA LEU A 124 -3.56 -3.61 -13.20
C LEU A 124 -4.79 -3.78 -14.11
N ARG A 125 -5.99 -3.77 -13.53
CA ARG A 125 -7.23 -3.94 -14.31
C ARG A 125 -7.50 -2.78 -15.27
N VAL A 126 -7.11 -1.57 -14.86
CA VAL A 126 -7.46 -0.33 -15.57
C VAL A 126 -6.32 0.27 -16.37
N THR A 127 -5.06 -0.04 -16.06
CA THR A 127 -3.92 0.56 -16.77
C THR A 127 -3.80 0.09 -18.21
N ARG A 128 -3.49 1.04 -19.11
CA ARG A 128 -3.11 0.75 -20.50
C ARG A 128 -1.78 1.36 -20.88
N PHE A 129 -1.25 2.31 -20.12
CA PHE A 129 0.03 2.93 -20.45
C PHE A 129 1.22 2.05 -20.02
N PRO A 130 2.18 1.80 -20.94
CA PRO A 130 3.37 1.00 -20.65
C PRO A 130 4.13 1.43 -19.40
N LYS A 131 4.23 2.74 -19.17
CA LYS A 131 4.87 3.31 -17.98
C LYS A 131 4.22 2.84 -16.68
N HIS A 132 2.90 2.87 -16.60
CA HIS A 132 2.17 2.41 -15.41
C HIS A 132 2.20 0.89 -15.27
N GLN A 133 2.09 0.15 -16.37
CA GLN A 133 2.29 -1.31 -16.37
C GLN A 133 3.66 -1.70 -15.80
N GLN A 134 4.72 -1.00 -16.17
CA GLN A 134 6.06 -1.20 -15.62
C GLN A 134 6.15 -0.82 -14.13
N ARG A 135 5.50 0.26 -13.68
CA ARG A 135 5.40 0.58 -12.24
C ARG A 135 4.62 -0.46 -11.45
N ILE A 136 3.60 -1.09 -12.04
CA ILE A 136 2.88 -2.20 -11.40
C ILE A 136 3.79 -3.41 -11.26
N ALA A 137 4.55 -3.76 -12.32
CA ALA A 137 5.52 -4.85 -12.26
C ALA A 137 6.57 -4.62 -11.16
N LEU A 138 7.12 -3.39 -11.07
CA LEU A 138 8.00 -2.99 -9.99
C LEU A 138 7.30 -3.09 -8.62
N GLY A 139 6.06 -2.63 -8.51
CA GLY A 139 5.28 -2.71 -7.27
C GLY A 139 5.12 -4.15 -6.76
N TRP A 140 4.86 -5.11 -7.66
CA TRP A 140 4.81 -6.53 -7.30
C TRP A 140 6.17 -7.10 -6.89
N ALA A 141 7.24 -6.69 -7.55
CA ALA A 141 8.59 -7.08 -7.18
C ALA A 141 8.97 -6.55 -5.78
N LEU A 142 8.65 -5.28 -5.49
CA LEU A 142 8.83 -4.68 -4.17
C LEU A 142 7.93 -5.32 -3.11
N HIS A 143 6.69 -5.67 -3.46
CA HIS A 143 5.79 -6.43 -2.58
C HIS A 143 6.45 -7.76 -2.16
N ARG A 144 7.07 -8.47 -3.12
CA ARG A 144 7.79 -9.72 -2.81
C ARG A 144 9.00 -9.48 -1.90
N LEU A 145 9.75 -8.39 -2.12
CA LEU A 145 10.87 -8.00 -1.26
C LEU A 145 10.43 -7.72 0.17
N VAL A 146 9.38 -6.92 0.37
CA VAL A 146 8.84 -6.65 1.70
C VAL A 146 8.31 -7.95 2.33
N SER A 147 7.61 -8.81 1.57
CA SER A 147 7.16 -10.11 2.04
C SER A 147 8.31 -11.00 2.54
N ASP A 148 9.43 -11.06 1.80
CA ASP A 148 10.61 -11.80 2.23
C ASP A 148 11.23 -11.19 3.50
N LEU A 149 11.31 -9.86 3.63
CA LEU A 149 11.75 -9.18 4.86
C LEU A 149 10.88 -9.49 6.09
N LEU A 150 9.58 -9.70 5.90
CA LEU A 150 8.66 -10.07 6.99
C LEU A 150 8.77 -11.54 7.36
N ARG A 151 8.93 -12.41 6.36
CA ARG A 151 8.84 -13.86 6.54
C ARG A 151 10.18 -14.48 6.94
N LEU A 152 11.27 -13.96 6.42
CA LEU A 152 12.61 -14.52 6.63
C LEU A 152 13.29 -13.84 7.82
N VAL A 153 13.65 -14.66 8.81
CA VAL A 153 14.34 -14.18 10.01
C VAL A 153 15.85 -14.10 9.73
N PRO A 154 16.48 -12.93 9.93
CA PRO A 154 17.93 -12.79 9.83
C PRO A 154 18.64 -13.80 10.75
N GLY A 155 19.62 -14.52 10.20
CA GLY A 155 20.44 -15.49 10.93
C GLY A 155 19.81 -16.86 11.18
N GLU A 156 18.49 -17.02 10.99
CA GLU A 156 17.81 -18.33 11.12
C GLU A 156 17.36 -18.90 9.76
N SER A 157 17.28 -18.08 8.72
CA SER A 157 17.02 -18.54 7.37
C SER A 157 18.20 -19.34 6.80
N LYS A 158 17.91 -20.36 6.00
CA LYS A 158 18.93 -21.06 5.18
C LYS A 158 19.51 -20.16 4.09
N GLU A 159 18.80 -19.08 3.75
CA GLU A 159 19.17 -18.16 2.68
C GLU A 159 20.18 -17.12 3.20
N LYS A 160 21.22 -16.87 2.40
CA LYS A 160 22.26 -15.88 2.71
C LYS A 160 21.89 -14.45 2.30
N SER A 161 20.80 -14.30 1.54
CA SER A 161 20.29 -13.04 1.00
C SER A 161 18.79 -13.14 0.79
N LEU A 162 18.12 -12.01 0.63
CA LEU A 162 16.70 -11.97 0.28
C LEU A 162 16.52 -12.45 -1.18
N PRO A 163 15.70 -13.48 -1.47
CA PRO A 163 15.49 -13.97 -2.83
C PRO A 163 14.97 -12.87 -3.78
N ALA A 164 14.05 -12.04 -3.27
CA ALA A 164 13.50 -10.92 -3.99
C ALA A 164 14.51 -9.83 -4.38
N GLU A 165 15.67 -9.73 -3.71
CA GLU A 165 16.73 -8.77 -4.07
C GLU A 165 17.14 -8.97 -5.53
N ARG A 166 17.42 -10.23 -5.90
CA ARG A 166 17.82 -10.61 -7.25
C ARG A 166 16.71 -10.36 -8.26
N LEU A 167 15.46 -10.70 -7.91
CA LEU A 167 14.30 -10.49 -8.77
C LEU A 167 14.12 -9.01 -9.12
N VAL A 168 14.21 -8.11 -8.13
CA VAL A 168 14.09 -6.67 -8.39
C VAL A 168 15.30 -6.16 -9.18
N ALA A 169 16.52 -6.60 -8.84
CA ALA A 169 17.73 -6.18 -9.54
C ALA A 169 17.74 -6.60 -11.02
N GLU A 170 17.21 -7.78 -11.35
CA GLU A 170 17.08 -8.25 -12.74
C GLU A 170 15.93 -7.57 -13.49
N LEU A 171 14.84 -7.19 -12.80
CA LEU A 171 13.70 -6.52 -13.39
C LEU A 171 13.99 -5.05 -13.75
N LEU A 172 14.66 -4.29 -12.88
CA LEU A 172 14.85 -2.84 -13.05
C LEU A 172 15.45 -2.43 -14.41
N PRO A 173 16.46 -3.13 -14.97
CA PRO A 173 16.98 -2.84 -16.30
C PRO A 173 15.94 -2.95 -17.42
N THR A 174 14.92 -3.80 -17.28
CA THR A 174 13.88 -4.04 -18.29
C THR A 174 12.75 -3.02 -18.25
N LEU A 175 12.70 -2.13 -17.23
CA LEU A 175 11.66 -1.12 -17.06
C LEU A 175 12.02 0.18 -17.79
N ASP A 176 12.19 0.11 -19.11
CA ASP A 176 12.69 1.18 -19.98
C ASP A 176 11.77 2.41 -20.09
N GLN A 177 10.49 2.30 -19.72
CA GLN A 177 9.54 3.42 -19.68
C GLN A 177 9.62 4.23 -18.38
N LEU A 178 10.40 3.76 -17.40
CA LEU A 178 10.65 4.48 -16.15
C LEU A 178 11.88 5.39 -16.27
N PRO A 179 11.85 6.59 -15.65
CA PRO A 179 13.02 7.45 -15.53
C PRO A 179 14.23 6.69 -14.99
N HIS A 180 15.41 7.00 -15.51
CA HIS A 180 16.66 6.39 -15.04
C HIS A 180 16.86 6.62 -13.53
N GLU A 181 16.53 7.80 -13.04
CA GLU A 181 16.61 8.17 -11.62
C GLU A 181 15.69 7.33 -10.73
N GLU A 182 14.46 7.08 -11.16
CA GLU A 182 13.50 6.21 -10.46
C GLU A 182 14.06 4.78 -10.37
N ARG A 183 14.62 4.26 -11.48
CA ARG A 183 15.25 2.94 -11.49
C ARG A 183 16.49 2.85 -10.60
N ALA A 184 17.37 3.85 -10.68
CA ALA A 184 18.59 3.92 -9.87
C ALA A 184 18.27 4.02 -8.38
N PHE A 185 17.25 4.80 -8.02
CA PHE A 185 16.73 4.90 -6.65
C PHE A 185 16.31 3.52 -6.12
N TYR A 186 15.41 2.82 -6.83
CA TYR A 186 14.93 1.52 -6.37
C TYR A 186 16.03 0.46 -6.34
N HIS A 187 17.00 0.53 -7.26
CA HIS A 187 18.18 -0.33 -7.18
C HIS A 187 18.99 -0.09 -5.90
N GLY A 188 19.24 1.18 -5.55
CA GLY A 188 19.91 1.55 -4.30
C GLY A 188 19.13 1.12 -3.06
N GLU A 189 17.82 1.32 -3.09
CA GLU A 189 16.92 1.01 -1.98
C GLU A 189 16.84 -0.50 -1.69
N VAL A 190 16.71 -1.32 -2.73
CA VAL A 190 16.74 -2.79 -2.60
C VAL A 190 18.05 -3.26 -1.99
N ARG A 191 19.19 -2.71 -2.46
CA ARG A 191 20.52 -3.05 -1.91
C ARG A 191 20.66 -2.61 -0.45
N ARG A 192 20.13 -1.44 -0.10
CA ARG A 192 20.12 -0.92 1.28
C ARG A 192 19.34 -1.85 2.22
N LEU A 193 18.13 -2.25 1.83
CA LEU A 193 17.31 -3.19 2.61
C LEU A 193 17.96 -4.56 2.75
N ALA A 194 18.50 -5.11 1.67
CA ALA A 194 19.19 -6.40 1.70
C ALA A 194 20.47 -6.36 2.55
N ALA A 195 21.22 -5.25 2.53
CA ALA A 195 22.38 -5.07 3.38
C ALA A 195 21.98 -4.99 4.86
N ALA A 196 20.94 -4.23 5.20
CA ALA A 196 20.44 -4.14 6.57
C ALA A 196 19.96 -5.51 7.09
N TRP A 197 19.28 -6.30 6.25
CA TRP A 197 18.85 -7.65 6.62
C TRP A 197 20.03 -8.60 6.85
N ARG A 198 21.07 -8.54 6.00
CA ARG A 198 22.29 -9.33 6.18
C ARG A 198 23.07 -8.94 7.44
N GLU A 199 23.16 -7.66 7.74
CA GLU A 199 23.81 -7.16 8.96
C GLU A 199 23.07 -7.63 10.22
N ALA A 200 21.74 -7.61 10.21
CA ALA A 200 20.93 -8.18 11.29
C ALA A 200 21.16 -9.69 11.50
N ALA A 201 21.73 -10.41 10.53
CA ALA A 201 22.10 -11.81 10.73
C ALA A 201 23.36 -11.99 11.61
N THR A 202 24.20 -10.96 11.72
CA THR A 202 25.50 -11.01 12.40
C THR A 202 25.64 -10.03 13.57
N ASP A 203 24.84 -8.97 13.60
CA ASP A 203 24.85 -7.95 14.65
C ASP A 203 23.56 -7.98 15.48
N ASP A 204 23.69 -8.17 16.78
CA ASP A 204 22.56 -8.33 17.69
C ASP A 204 21.74 -7.05 17.82
N ARG A 205 22.37 -5.88 17.75
CA ARG A 205 21.64 -4.60 17.79
C ARG A 205 20.75 -4.46 16.55
N SER A 206 21.30 -4.70 15.36
CA SER A 206 20.57 -4.67 14.10
C SER A 206 19.46 -5.73 14.07
N TRP A 207 19.70 -6.90 14.65
CA TRP A 207 18.66 -7.91 14.84
C TRP A 207 17.52 -7.41 15.73
N CYS A 208 17.84 -6.79 16.86
CA CYS A 208 16.85 -6.21 17.77
C CYS A 208 16.06 -5.07 17.09
N VAL A 209 16.70 -4.21 16.29
CA VAL A 209 16.01 -3.18 15.50
C VAL A 209 15.04 -3.84 14.50
N TRP A 210 15.47 -4.89 13.80
CA TRP A 210 14.59 -5.64 12.89
C TRP A 210 13.42 -6.30 13.62
N ALA A 211 13.65 -6.92 14.78
CA ALA A 211 12.59 -7.57 15.55
C ALA A 211 11.60 -6.54 16.13
N LEU A 212 12.07 -5.38 16.59
CA LEU A 212 11.24 -4.27 17.04
C LEU A 212 10.33 -3.79 15.91
N PHE A 213 10.92 -3.66 14.72
CA PHE A 213 10.19 -3.28 13.54
C PHE A 213 9.14 -4.32 13.12
N ARG A 214 9.46 -5.61 13.16
CA ARG A 214 8.48 -6.69 12.93
C ARG A 214 7.32 -6.64 13.93
N ALA A 215 7.61 -6.40 15.21
CA ALA A 215 6.57 -6.24 16.23
C ALA A 215 5.68 -5.01 15.97
N ARG A 216 6.27 -3.88 15.55
CA ARG A 216 5.52 -2.68 15.14
C ARG A 216 4.56 -2.97 13.99
N VAL A 217 5.03 -3.69 12.98
CA VAL A 217 4.22 -4.06 11.80
C VAL A 217 3.08 -5.00 12.23
N ALA A 218 3.35 -6.00 13.07
CA ALA A 218 2.34 -6.90 13.61
C ALA A 218 1.25 -6.15 14.40
N LEU A 219 1.64 -5.14 15.20
CA LEU A 219 0.70 -4.27 15.93
C LEU A 219 -0.18 -3.45 15.00
N LEU A 220 0.41 -2.81 13.98
CA LEU A 220 -0.32 -1.95 13.05
C LEU A 220 -1.31 -2.76 12.19
N ARG A 221 -0.93 -3.98 11.81
CA ARG A 221 -1.73 -4.86 10.96
C ARG A 221 -2.70 -5.76 11.72
N GLY A 222 -2.61 -5.79 13.05
CA GLY A 222 -3.41 -6.68 13.88
C GLY A 222 -3.15 -8.16 13.57
N GLU A 223 -1.89 -8.57 13.40
CA GLU A 223 -1.48 -9.97 13.09
C GLU A 223 -1.72 -10.99 14.24
N GLY A 224 -2.47 -10.58 15.27
CA GLY A 224 -2.74 -11.38 16.46
C GLY A 224 -1.88 -10.95 17.66
N HIS A 225 -2.42 -11.25 18.84
CA HIS A 225 -1.82 -10.90 20.12
C HIS A 225 -0.52 -11.69 20.32
N GLU A 226 -0.59 -13.00 20.08
CA GLU A 226 0.47 -13.98 20.24
C GLU A 226 1.63 -13.69 19.27
N THR A 227 1.34 -13.43 17.98
CA THR A 227 2.38 -13.09 17.00
C THR A 227 3.21 -11.89 17.44
N THR A 228 2.55 -10.86 17.96
CA THR A 228 3.24 -9.66 18.44
C THR A 228 4.08 -9.95 19.68
N LEU A 229 3.50 -10.63 20.68
CA LEU A 229 4.22 -10.99 21.90
C LEU A 229 5.43 -11.88 21.60
N ALA A 230 5.32 -12.81 20.65
CA ALA A 230 6.43 -13.68 20.27
C ALA A 230 7.64 -12.87 19.79
N TRP A 231 7.42 -11.87 18.94
CA TRP A 231 8.51 -10.99 18.48
C TRP A 231 9.10 -10.15 19.61
N LEU A 232 8.25 -9.59 20.48
CA LEU A 232 8.70 -8.79 21.62
C LEU A 232 9.52 -9.61 22.63
N LEU A 233 9.11 -10.84 22.92
CA LEU A 233 9.84 -11.75 23.80
C LEU A 233 11.17 -12.18 23.19
N ARG A 234 11.21 -12.50 21.89
CA ARG A 234 12.47 -12.83 21.21
C ARG A 234 13.44 -11.65 21.23
N LEU A 235 12.93 -10.44 20.99
CA LEU A 235 13.69 -9.19 21.14
C LEU A 235 14.23 -9.01 22.55
N ALA A 236 13.39 -9.16 23.57
CA ALA A 236 13.81 -8.98 24.96
C ALA A 236 14.91 -9.96 25.35
N ARG A 237 14.75 -11.24 24.98
CA ARG A 237 15.76 -12.30 25.22
C ARG A 237 17.08 -11.98 24.53
N ARG A 238 17.04 -11.57 23.25
CA ARG A 238 18.25 -11.26 22.49
C ARG A 238 18.95 -9.98 22.96
N ALA A 239 18.19 -9.01 23.46
CA ALA A 239 18.72 -7.80 24.08
C ALA A 239 19.25 -8.04 25.51
N GLY A 240 19.13 -9.25 26.07
CA GLY A 240 19.56 -9.57 27.43
C GLY A 240 18.68 -8.95 28.52
N LEU A 241 17.43 -8.62 28.20
CA LEU A 241 16.50 -8.01 29.15
C LEU A 241 15.88 -9.11 30.02
N ALA A 242 16.09 -8.99 31.34
CA ALA A 242 15.70 -10.01 32.30
C ALA A 242 14.26 -9.83 32.80
N THR A 243 13.64 -10.96 33.14
CA THR A 243 12.33 -11.03 33.83
C THR A 243 12.44 -10.87 35.35
N THR A 244 13.63 -10.55 35.87
CA THR A 244 13.92 -10.42 37.29
C THR A 244 13.75 -8.96 37.73
N GLY A 245 12.82 -8.72 38.65
CA GLY A 245 12.50 -7.38 39.16
C GLY A 245 11.08 -7.31 39.71
N ASP A 246 10.92 -6.61 40.83
CA ASP A 246 9.66 -6.52 41.61
C ASP A 246 8.84 -5.25 41.32
N ASP A 247 9.12 -4.55 40.21
CA ASP A 247 8.28 -3.43 39.80
C ASP A 247 6.96 -3.96 39.20
N PRO A 248 5.81 -3.75 39.88
CA PRO A 248 4.51 -4.26 39.42
C PRO A 248 4.09 -3.66 38.07
N ASN A 249 4.65 -2.52 37.65
CA ASN A 249 4.39 -1.91 36.34
C ASN A 249 5.62 -1.87 35.44
N GLY A 250 6.70 -2.55 35.84
CA GLY A 250 7.97 -2.55 35.14
C GLY A 250 8.02 -3.54 33.98
N LEU A 251 9.04 -3.39 33.12
CA LEU A 251 9.29 -4.27 31.98
C LEU A 251 9.33 -5.76 32.37
N ALA A 252 9.90 -6.09 33.55
CA ALA A 252 9.97 -7.47 34.03
C ALA A 252 8.58 -8.11 34.22
N THR A 253 7.60 -7.35 34.73
CA THR A 253 6.22 -7.83 34.89
C THR A 253 5.55 -8.04 33.53
N LEU A 254 5.69 -7.07 32.62
CA LEU A 254 5.15 -7.18 31.25
C LEU A 254 5.74 -8.38 30.49
N LEU A 255 7.03 -8.66 30.67
CA LEU A 255 7.67 -9.85 30.08
C LEU A 255 7.11 -11.15 30.68
N ARG A 256 6.92 -11.22 32.01
CA ARG A 256 6.32 -12.40 32.66
C ARG A 256 4.88 -12.65 32.23
N GLN A 257 4.07 -11.60 32.11
CA GLN A 257 2.70 -11.69 31.58
C GLN A 257 2.71 -12.23 30.14
N ALA A 258 3.59 -11.71 29.29
CA ALA A 258 3.74 -12.20 27.93
C ALA A 258 4.23 -13.66 27.85
N GLU A 259 5.15 -14.08 28.72
CA GLU A 259 5.60 -15.48 28.81
C GLU A 259 4.48 -16.42 29.27
N ALA A 260 3.60 -15.96 30.18
CA ALA A 260 2.47 -16.75 30.65
C ALA A 260 1.52 -17.19 29.51
N VAL A 261 1.29 -16.31 28.52
CA VAL A 261 0.52 -16.64 27.31
C VAL A 261 1.08 -17.88 26.60
N PHE A 262 2.41 -17.92 26.39
CA PHE A 262 3.03 -19.06 25.70
C PHE A 262 3.18 -20.29 26.58
N GLN A 263 3.34 -20.13 27.90
CA GLN A 263 3.36 -21.27 28.82
C GLN A 263 2.03 -22.02 28.81
N LEU A 264 0.89 -21.29 28.81
CA LEU A 264 -0.44 -21.89 28.67
C LEU A 264 -0.63 -22.63 27.35
N LEU A 265 -0.09 -22.09 26.25
CA LEU A 265 -0.20 -22.69 24.91
C LEU A 265 0.70 -23.93 24.75
N ALA A 266 1.87 -23.95 25.37
CA ALA A 266 2.85 -25.02 25.20
C ALA A 266 2.59 -26.20 26.15
N THR A 267 2.51 -25.94 27.45
CA THR A 267 2.32 -27.00 28.46
C THR A 267 1.73 -26.38 29.72
N PRO A 268 0.39 -26.36 29.87
CA PRO A 268 -0.23 -25.81 31.07
C PRO A 268 0.18 -26.65 32.30
N PRO A 269 0.36 -26.02 33.47
CA PRO A 269 0.70 -26.73 34.69
C PRO A 269 -0.42 -27.68 35.10
N ALA A 270 -0.07 -28.82 35.68
CA ALA A 270 -1.03 -29.82 36.16
C ALA A 270 -1.75 -29.39 37.45
N ASP A 271 -1.15 -28.47 38.22
CA ASP A 271 -1.76 -27.89 39.40
C ASP A 271 -2.77 -26.79 39.02
N GLU A 272 -4.01 -26.94 39.47
CA GLU A 272 -5.11 -26.01 39.15
C GLU A 272 -4.88 -24.61 39.72
N SER A 273 -4.16 -24.48 40.83
CA SER A 273 -3.87 -23.19 41.44
C SER A 273 -2.82 -22.41 40.63
N ALA A 274 -1.73 -23.09 40.25
CA ALA A 274 -0.73 -22.56 39.34
C ALA A 274 -1.31 -22.25 37.95
N GLN A 275 -2.24 -23.07 37.45
CA GLN A 275 -2.90 -22.83 36.17
C GLN A 275 -3.78 -21.57 36.22
N ARG A 276 -4.52 -21.35 37.31
CA ARG A 276 -5.34 -20.14 37.51
C ARG A 276 -4.48 -18.88 37.55
N GLU A 277 -3.42 -18.89 38.34
CA GLU A 277 -2.48 -17.75 38.42
C GLU A 277 -1.85 -17.45 37.05
N LEU A 278 -1.47 -18.48 36.30
CA LEU A 278 -0.92 -18.33 34.96
C LEU A 278 -1.94 -17.74 33.98
N HIS A 279 -3.20 -18.15 34.10
CA HIS A 279 -4.31 -17.60 33.30
C HIS A 279 -4.54 -16.12 33.58
N GLU A 280 -4.59 -15.73 34.84
CA GLU A 280 -4.73 -14.32 35.26
C GLU A 280 -3.61 -13.46 34.65
N ARG A 281 -2.35 -13.89 34.79
CA ARG A 281 -1.20 -13.19 34.20
C ARG A 281 -1.27 -13.10 32.68
N ALA A 282 -1.70 -14.17 32.00
CA ALA A 282 -1.82 -14.18 30.55
C ALA A 282 -2.93 -13.25 30.05
N THR A 283 -4.03 -13.11 30.80
CA THR A 283 -5.12 -12.18 30.45
C THR A 283 -4.73 -10.71 30.58
N GLU A 284 -3.76 -10.40 31.44
CA GLU A 284 -3.22 -9.04 31.60
C GLU A 284 -2.15 -8.69 30.56
N ALA A 285 -1.67 -9.65 29.77
CA ALA A 285 -0.62 -9.39 28.80
C ALA A 285 -1.09 -8.35 27.77
N SER A 286 -0.28 -7.31 27.57
CA SER A 286 -0.57 -6.23 26.60
C SER A 286 0.61 -6.03 25.66
N PRO A 287 0.48 -6.42 24.37
CA PRO A 287 1.54 -6.25 23.38
C PRO A 287 1.90 -4.78 23.17
N ARG A 288 0.93 -3.87 23.34
CA ARG A 288 1.16 -2.42 23.20
C ARG A 288 2.00 -1.88 24.35
N ASP A 289 1.70 -2.29 25.58
CA ASP A 289 2.43 -1.80 26.75
C ASP A 289 3.83 -2.42 26.81
N LEU A 290 3.95 -3.72 26.48
CA LEU A 290 5.26 -4.36 26.32
C LEU A 290 6.09 -3.71 25.21
N PHE A 291 5.49 -3.41 24.04
CA PHE A 291 6.18 -2.70 22.96
C PHE A 291 6.69 -1.33 23.43
N ARG A 292 5.85 -0.53 24.10
CA ARG A 292 6.25 0.79 24.61
C ARG A 292 7.37 0.70 25.65
N ALA A 293 7.27 -0.24 26.58
CA ALA A 293 8.30 -0.46 27.59
C ALA A 293 9.64 -0.87 26.96
N LEU A 294 9.61 -1.78 25.97
CA LEU A 294 10.81 -2.18 25.23
C LEU A 294 11.41 -1.02 24.43
N VAL A 295 10.61 -0.20 23.75
CA VAL A 295 11.11 1.00 23.05
C VAL A 295 11.82 1.93 24.03
N ALA A 296 11.24 2.19 25.20
CA ALA A 296 11.84 3.08 26.20
C ALA A 296 13.18 2.55 26.73
N VAL A 297 13.24 1.26 27.09
CA VAL A 297 14.46 0.62 27.59
C VAL A 297 15.55 0.56 26.52
N LEU A 298 15.21 0.15 25.29
CA LEU A 298 16.17 0.10 24.19
C LEU A 298 16.69 1.49 23.82
N THR A 299 15.83 2.51 23.84
CA THR A 299 16.23 3.90 23.59
C THR A 299 17.27 4.36 24.61
N ALA A 300 17.03 4.07 25.90
CA ALA A 300 17.98 4.38 26.95
C ALA A 300 19.30 3.59 26.81
N GLN A 301 19.23 2.30 26.45
CA GLN A 301 20.40 1.43 26.29
C GLN A 301 21.25 1.81 25.07
N TRP A 302 20.64 2.21 23.95
CA TRP A 302 21.32 2.54 22.71
C TRP A 302 21.80 3.99 22.64
N GLY A 303 21.24 4.87 23.48
CA GLY A 303 21.52 6.30 23.44
C GLY A 303 20.94 7.01 22.21
N GLU A 304 20.01 6.37 21.50
CA GLU A 304 19.31 6.90 20.33
C GLU A 304 17.86 6.39 20.31
N ASP A 305 17.00 7.06 19.54
CA ASP A 305 15.60 6.64 19.39
C ASP A 305 15.48 5.28 18.70
N ALA A 306 15.10 4.26 19.48
CA ALA A 306 14.93 2.89 19.01
C ALA A 306 13.83 2.77 17.93
N LEU A 307 12.80 3.60 18.00
CA LEU A 307 11.74 3.62 16.99
C LEU A 307 12.24 4.25 15.69
N ALA A 308 13.01 5.32 15.76
CA ALA A 308 13.64 5.92 14.58
C ALA A 308 14.60 4.95 13.88
N ALA A 309 15.36 4.15 14.64
CA ALA A 309 16.25 3.12 14.11
C ALA A 309 15.52 2.11 13.21
N THR A 310 14.22 1.84 13.46
CA THR A 310 13.42 0.91 12.62
C THR A 310 13.30 1.36 11.17
N GLN A 311 13.48 2.65 10.87
CA GLN A 311 13.45 3.18 9.50
C GLN A 311 14.54 2.58 8.61
N ARG A 312 15.61 2.05 9.20
CA ARG A 312 16.63 1.28 8.46
C ARG A 312 16.03 0.10 7.70
N PHE A 313 14.92 -0.46 8.17
CA PHE A 313 14.26 -1.57 7.49
C PHE A 313 13.02 -1.15 6.70
N ALA A 314 12.54 0.09 6.83
CA ALA A 314 11.37 0.57 6.08
C ALA A 314 11.69 0.80 4.60
N LEU A 315 10.70 0.64 3.71
CA LEU A 315 10.84 0.88 2.28
C LEU A 315 10.65 2.37 2.00
N ALA A 316 11.66 3.00 1.41
CA ALA A 316 11.58 4.37 0.92
C ALA A 316 10.92 4.43 -0.46
N LEU A 317 10.13 5.48 -0.69
CA LEU A 317 9.47 5.71 -1.97
C LEU A 317 10.22 6.77 -2.76
N TRP A 318 10.31 6.55 -4.07
CA TRP A 318 10.81 7.56 -4.97
C TRP A 318 9.81 8.72 -5.02
N VAL A 319 10.31 9.93 -4.78
CA VAL A 319 9.56 11.17 -4.99
C VAL A 319 10.24 11.85 -6.16
N PRO A 320 9.53 12.11 -7.28
CA PRO A 320 10.09 12.93 -8.33
C PRO A 320 10.54 14.25 -7.71
N GLU A 321 11.79 14.66 -7.94
CA GLU A 321 12.14 16.06 -7.71
C GLU A 321 11.12 16.87 -8.51
N ALA A 322 10.38 17.74 -7.82
CA ALA A 322 9.50 18.68 -8.49
C ALA A 322 10.41 19.51 -9.38
N SER A 323 10.49 19.12 -10.66
CA SER A 323 10.99 19.97 -11.71
C SER A 323 10.35 21.32 -11.46
N SER A 324 11.17 22.33 -11.21
CA SER A 324 10.77 23.73 -11.26
C SER A 324 10.33 24.04 -12.68
N THR A 325 9.20 23.50 -13.10
CA THR A 325 8.50 23.88 -14.33
C THR A 325 7.59 25.02 -13.95
N THR A 326 8.20 26.20 -14.01
CA THR A 326 7.60 27.38 -14.62
C THR A 326 6.47 26.99 -15.56
N ARG A 327 5.26 27.46 -15.24
CA ARG A 327 4.25 27.70 -16.28
C ARG A 327 4.88 28.63 -17.32
N GLY A 328 4.85 28.22 -18.59
CA GLY A 328 5.27 29.01 -19.74
C GLY A 328 6.30 28.27 -20.59
N ASP A 329 5.88 27.64 -21.69
CA ASP A 329 5.71 28.34 -22.97
C ASP A 329 5.24 27.38 -24.08
N VAL A 330 4.21 27.87 -24.79
CA VAL A 330 3.56 27.43 -26.05
C VAL A 330 2.74 26.12 -26.03
#